data_AF-A0A5J4P445-F1
#
_entry.id   AF-A0A5J4P445-F1
#
_cell.length_a   1.000
_cell.length_b   1.000
_cell.length_c   1.000
_cell.angle_alpha   90.00
_cell.angle_beta   90.00
_cell.angle_gamma   90.00
#
_symmetry.space_group_name_H-M   'P 1'
#
loop_
_entity.id
_entity.type
_entity.pdbx_description
1 polymer ?
#
loop_
_entity_poly.entity_id
_entity_poly.type
_entity_poly.pdbx_seq_one_letter_code
_entity_poly.pdbx_strand_id
1 'polypeptide(L)'
;MFQRLSGSALASLYGTNGSILENHHVDHTIRILRIKECDIFVNLTATDDQRVMRLLRQIILATDLENHLQLVSKIRALASRGSYDANNVEHHLQLLSILVTASDLSDQCKPWVNTRVAASLIYKEFFHQGDSEKSLDIKPAHSMDRHKAFIPDLQIGFLDSIVLPCFQNFCTIRLMGTLE
;
A
#
# COMPACT_ATOMS: atom_id res chain seq x y z
N MET A 1 -2.90 12.02 5.82
CA MET A 1 -2.93 13.43 6.29
C MET A 1 -4.36 13.93 6.54
N PHE A 2 -5.28 13.81 5.57
CA PHE A 2 -6.68 14.28 5.69
C PHE A 2 -7.40 13.81 6.96
N GLN A 3 -7.43 12.51 7.25
CA GLN A 3 -8.13 11.95 8.41
C GLN A 3 -7.75 12.64 9.74
N ARG A 4 -6.46 13.00 9.89
CA ARG A 4 -5.96 13.74 11.07
C ARG A 4 -6.41 15.20 11.05
N LEU A 5 -6.25 15.88 9.91
CA LEU A 5 -6.59 17.30 9.77
C LEU A 5 -8.10 17.57 9.91
N SER A 6 -8.93 16.64 9.47
CA SER A 6 -10.39 16.75 9.55
C SER A 6 -10.97 16.32 10.90
N GLY A 7 -10.14 15.87 11.86
CA GLY A 7 -10.61 15.37 13.15
C GLY A 7 -11.55 14.16 13.07
N SER A 8 -11.35 13.30 12.06
CA SER A 8 -12.22 12.14 11.82
C SER A 8 -12.23 11.14 13.00
N ALA A 9 -13.32 10.37 13.13
CA ALA A 9 -13.39 9.27 14.09
C ALA A 9 -12.26 8.24 13.91
N LEU A 10 -11.84 7.98 12.66
CA LEU A 10 -10.72 7.09 12.36
C LEU A 10 -9.40 7.64 12.90
N ALA A 11 -9.18 8.96 12.83
CA ALA A 11 -8.00 9.57 13.44
C ALA A 11 -8.02 9.49 14.97
N SER A 12 -9.18 9.55 15.61
CA SER A 12 -9.28 9.31 17.06
C SER A 12 -8.96 7.86 17.44
N LEU A 13 -9.41 6.90 16.63
CA LEU A 13 -9.21 5.46 16.90
C LEU A 13 -7.78 4.98 16.59
N TYR A 14 -7.18 5.46 15.49
CA TYR A 14 -5.92 4.92 14.95
C TYR A 14 -4.78 5.95 14.91
N GLY A 15 -5.03 7.20 15.28
CA GLY A 15 -4.11 8.32 15.06
C GLY A 15 -2.72 8.17 15.67
N THR A 16 -2.59 7.39 16.75
CA THR A 16 -1.33 7.13 17.46
C THR A 16 -0.41 6.15 16.76
N ASN A 17 -0.92 5.31 15.85
CA ASN A 17 -0.20 4.13 15.34
C ASN A 17 0.35 4.31 13.91
N GLY A 18 0.26 5.52 13.33
CA GLY A 18 0.52 5.72 11.89
C GLY A 18 -0.56 5.05 11.02
N SER A 19 -0.42 5.13 9.70
CA SER A 19 -1.22 4.35 8.72
C SER A 19 -2.70 4.18 9.11
N ILE A 20 -3.42 5.32 9.25
CA ILE A 20 -4.76 5.34 9.86
C ILE A 20 -5.75 4.47 9.08
N LEU A 21 -5.71 4.56 7.75
CA LEU A 21 -6.61 3.81 6.88
C LEU A 21 -6.25 2.33 6.88
N GLU A 22 -4.97 2.00 6.84
CA GLU A 22 -4.50 0.61 6.82
C GLU A 22 -4.79 -0.09 8.16
N ASN A 23 -4.66 0.60 9.29
CA ASN A 23 -5.10 0.08 10.59
C ASN A 23 -6.61 -0.16 10.62
N HIS A 24 -7.40 0.75 10.04
CA HIS A 24 -8.83 0.54 9.88
C HIS A 24 -9.15 -0.67 8.98
N HIS A 25 -8.42 -0.85 7.88
CA HIS A 25 -8.55 -2.01 7.00
C HIS A 25 -8.19 -3.32 7.69
N VAL A 26 -7.14 -3.34 8.51
CA VAL A 26 -6.77 -4.51 9.33
C VAL A 26 -7.91 -4.88 10.28
N ASP A 27 -8.40 -3.91 11.06
CA ASP A 27 -9.47 -4.16 12.02
C ASP A 27 -10.76 -4.63 11.34
N HIS A 28 -11.11 -4.03 10.21
CA HIS A 28 -12.29 -4.43 9.45
C HIS A 28 -12.13 -5.84 8.88
N THR A 29 -10.95 -6.19 8.36
CA THR A 29 -10.64 -7.53 7.84
C THR A 29 -10.74 -8.57 8.94
N ILE A 30 -10.10 -8.34 10.10
CA ILE A 30 -10.16 -9.24 11.24
C ILE A 30 -11.60 -9.39 11.73
N ARG A 31 -12.36 -8.29 11.82
CA ARG A 31 -13.77 -8.35 12.26
C ARG A 31 -14.61 -9.24 11.35
N ILE A 32 -14.45 -9.12 10.03
CA ILE A 32 -15.14 -10.00 9.08
C ILE A 32 -14.74 -11.45 9.30
N LEU A 33 -13.43 -11.74 9.42
CA LEU A 33 -12.93 -13.09 9.63
C LEU A 33 -13.36 -13.71 10.97
N ARG A 34 -13.77 -12.90 11.96
CA ARG A 34 -14.32 -13.38 13.24
C ARG A 34 -15.84 -13.56 13.23
N ILE A 35 -16.52 -13.24 12.13
CA ILE A 35 -17.93 -13.63 11.92
C ILE A 35 -17.95 -15.11 11.57
N LYS A 36 -18.74 -15.90 12.30
CA LYS A 36 -18.77 -17.36 12.19
C LYS A 36 -19.01 -17.85 10.75
N GLU A 37 -19.87 -17.15 10.01
CA GLU A 37 -20.23 -17.46 8.63
C GLU A 37 -19.16 -17.05 7.61
N CYS A 38 -18.19 -16.22 8.02
CA CYS A 38 -17.11 -15.70 7.18
C CYS A 38 -15.72 -16.21 7.59
N ASP A 39 -15.64 -17.01 8.66
CA ASP A 39 -14.38 -17.54 9.16
C ASP A 39 -13.85 -18.65 8.24
N ILE A 40 -13.12 -18.25 7.21
CA ILE A 40 -12.43 -19.15 6.29
C ILE A 40 -11.23 -19.87 6.93
N PHE A 41 -10.87 -19.52 8.18
CA PHE A 41 -9.75 -20.07 8.93
C PHE A 41 -10.19 -20.96 10.10
N VAL A 42 -11.47 -21.29 10.20
CA VAL A 42 -12.06 -22.07 11.31
C VAL A 42 -11.36 -23.42 11.59
N ASN A 43 -10.75 -24.02 10.58
CA ASN A 43 -10.05 -25.31 10.69
C ASN A 43 -8.54 -25.17 10.95
N LEU A 44 -8.01 -23.96 11.07
CA LEU A 44 -6.60 -23.75 11.40
C LEU A 44 -6.33 -24.10 12.86
N THR A 45 -5.10 -24.55 13.13
CA THR A 45 -4.62 -24.63 14.51
C THR A 45 -4.53 -23.23 15.10
N ALA A 46 -4.59 -23.11 16.43
CA ALA A 46 -4.42 -21.81 17.10
C ALA A 46 -3.10 -21.12 16.72
N THR A 47 -2.03 -21.91 16.50
CA THR A 47 -0.72 -21.41 16.07
C THR A 47 -0.78 -20.84 14.65
N ASP A 48 -1.46 -21.53 13.73
CA ASP A 48 -1.58 -21.09 12.34
C ASP A 48 -2.52 -19.88 12.21
N ASP A 49 -3.62 -19.84 12.97
CA ASP A 49 -4.50 -18.66 13.04
C ASP A 49 -3.71 -17.42 13.50
N GLN A 50 -2.94 -17.53 14.58
CA GLN A 50 -2.09 -16.42 15.04
C GLN A 50 -1.06 -15.99 13.98
N ARG A 51 -0.49 -16.95 13.24
CA ARG A 51 0.46 -16.67 12.16
C ARG A 51 -0.21 -15.92 11.02
N VAL A 52 -1.39 -16.37 10.57
CA VAL A 52 -2.17 -15.73 9.51
C VAL A 52 -2.60 -14.32 9.90
N MET A 53 -3.10 -14.12 11.13
CA MET A 53 -3.52 -12.80 11.62
C MET A 53 -2.35 -11.81 11.67
N ARG A 54 -1.15 -12.29 12.04
CA ARG A 54 0.08 -11.48 12.00
C ARG A 54 0.46 -11.09 10.58
N LEU A 55 0.43 -12.05 9.64
CA LEU A 55 0.77 -11.82 8.24
C LEU A 55 -0.24 -10.87 7.57
N LEU A 56 -1.54 -11.04 7.80
CA LEU A 56 -2.58 -10.14 7.29
C LEU A 56 -2.33 -8.70 7.74
N ARG A 57 -2.05 -8.49 9.02
CA ARG A 57 -1.71 -7.16 9.55
C ARG A 57 -0.48 -6.58 8.86
N GLN A 58 0.58 -7.36 8.71
CA GLN A 58 1.83 -6.90 8.08
C GLN A 58 1.63 -6.55 6.61
N ILE A 59 0.91 -7.37 5.86
CA ILE A 59 0.64 -7.16 4.43
C ILE A 59 -0.24 -5.94 4.22
N ILE A 60 -1.32 -5.78 4.98
CA ILE A 60 -2.21 -4.61 4.84
C ILE A 60 -1.48 -3.32 5.24
N LEU A 61 -0.68 -3.31 6.31
CA LEU A 61 0.10 -2.12 6.68
C LEU A 61 1.19 -1.77 5.64
N ALA A 62 1.65 -2.74 4.86
CA ALA A 62 2.64 -2.53 3.80
C ALA A 62 2.04 -1.91 2.52
N THR A 63 0.70 -1.79 2.40
CA THR A 63 0.08 -1.03 1.30
C THR A 63 0.14 0.49 1.53
N ASP A 64 0.43 0.94 2.76
CA ASP A 64 0.72 2.35 3.00
C ASP A 64 2.02 2.75 2.28
N LEU A 65 1.88 3.61 1.28
CA LEU A 65 3.01 4.06 0.47
C LEU A 65 4.04 4.85 1.31
N GLU A 66 3.64 5.48 2.42
CA GLU A 66 4.59 6.12 3.35
C GLU A 66 5.50 5.06 4.00
N ASN A 67 4.95 3.92 4.42
CA ASN A 67 5.72 2.80 4.95
C ASN A 67 6.62 2.19 3.87
N HIS A 68 6.12 2.04 2.63
CA HIS A 68 6.92 1.57 1.51
C HIS A 68 8.15 2.47 1.28
N LEU A 69 7.98 3.79 1.28
CA LEU A 69 9.07 4.76 1.10
C LEU A 69 10.12 4.68 2.22
N GLN A 70 9.71 4.39 3.45
CA GLN A 70 10.65 4.17 4.56
C GLN A 70 11.45 2.86 4.39
N LEU A 71 10.86 1.84 3.77
CA LEU A 71 11.47 0.52 3.56
C LEU A 71 12.27 0.40 2.25
N VAL A 72 12.11 1.32 1.30
CA VAL A 72 12.66 1.20 -0.06
C VAL A 72 14.18 1.01 -0.07
N SER A 73 14.91 1.61 0.86
CA SER A 73 16.37 1.48 0.97
C SER A 73 16.79 0.06 1.36
N LYS A 74 16.07 -0.57 2.28
CA LYS A 74 16.29 -1.95 2.70
C LYS A 74 15.93 -2.93 1.59
N ILE A 75 14.79 -2.70 0.93
CA ILE A 75 14.35 -3.52 -0.20
C ILE A 75 15.36 -3.43 -1.36
N ARG A 76 15.86 -2.22 -1.66
CA ARG A 76 16.94 -2.03 -2.63
C ARG A 76 18.21 -2.79 -2.23
N ALA A 77 18.59 -2.76 -0.95
CA ALA A 77 19.75 -3.51 -0.47
C ALA A 77 19.57 -5.04 -0.63
N LEU A 78 18.36 -5.56 -0.36
CA LEU A 78 18.02 -6.96 -0.60
C LEU A 78 18.12 -7.30 -2.10
N ALA A 79 17.55 -6.47 -2.96
CA ALA A 79 17.60 -6.61 -4.40
C ALA A 79 19.05 -6.60 -4.93
N SER A 80 19.87 -5.63 -4.51
CA SER A 80 21.26 -5.49 -4.96
C SER A 80 22.18 -6.63 -4.51
N ARG A 81 21.92 -7.24 -3.34
CA ARG A 81 22.68 -8.41 -2.87
C ARG A 81 22.37 -9.69 -3.64
N GLY A 82 21.19 -9.76 -4.27
CA GLY A 82 20.78 -10.87 -5.12
C GLY A 82 20.55 -12.21 -4.39
N SER A 83 20.55 -12.23 -3.06
CA SER A 83 20.44 -13.44 -2.25
C SER A 83 19.30 -13.30 -1.23
N TYR A 84 18.07 -13.46 -1.70
CA TYR A 84 16.93 -13.70 -0.80
C TYR A 84 17.21 -14.98 0.01
N ASP A 85 16.95 -14.94 1.32
CA ASP A 85 17.12 -16.09 2.20
C ASP A 85 15.75 -16.39 2.81
N ALA A 86 15.19 -17.57 2.49
CA ALA A 86 13.88 -17.99 2.95
C ALA A 86 13.82 -18.21 4.47
N ASN A 87 14.96 -18.44 5.13
CA ASN A 87 15.04 -18.60 6.58
C ASN A 87 15.18 -17.25 7.30
N ASN A 88 15.45 -16.17 6.56
CA ASN A 88 15.55 -14.84 7.10
C ASN A 88 14.17 -14.16 7.10
N VAL A 89 13.61 -14.00 8.29
CA VAL A 89 12.29 -13.38 8.49
C VAL A 89 12.22 -11.96 7.90
N GLU A 90 13.29 -11.17 8.02
CA GLU A 90 13.32 -9.81 7.49
C GLU A 90 13.33 -9.80 5.95
N HIS A 91 14.07 -10.72 5.31
CA HIS A 91 14.03 -10.88 3.86
C HIS A 91 12.62 -11.26 3.39
N HIS A 92 11.97 -12.18 4.10
CA HIS A 92 10.60 -12.59 3.79
C HIS A 92 9.61 -11.43 3.91
N LEU A 93 9.69 -10.62 4.98
CA LEU A 93 8.84 -9.45 5.16
C LEU A 93 9.06 -8.39 4.09
N GLN A 94 10.32 -8.12 3.71
CA GLN A 94 10.64 -7.17 2.65
C GLN A 94 10.10 -7.63 1.29
N LEU A 95 10.20 -8.93 0.99
CA LEU A 95 9.64 -9.52 -0.22
C LEU A 95 8.11 -9.41 -0.24
N LEU A 96 7.42 -9.76 0.86
CA LEU A 96 5.97 -9.64 0.95
C LEU A 96 5.50 -8.19 0.83
N SER A 97 6.22 -7.26 1.47
CA SER A 97 5.92 -5.83 1.41
C SER A 97 6.02 -5.30 -0.02
N ILE A 98 7.12 -5.55 -0.74
CA ILE A 98 7.22 -5.06 -2.13
C ILE A 98 6.25 -5.78 -3.07
N LEU A 99 5.95 -7.06 -2.83
CA LEU A 99 4.99 -7.81 -3.62
C LEU A 99 3.58 -7.22 -3.51
N VAL A 100 3.12 -6.89 -2.29
CA VAL A 100 1.80 -6.27 -2.11
C VAL A 100 1.78 -4.85 -2.66
N THR A 101 2.84 -4.05 -2.46
CA THR A 101 2.91 -2.71 -3.06
C THR A 101 2.88 -2.78 -4.59
N ALA A 102 3.63 -3.69 -5.21
CA ALA A 102 3.59 -3.88 -6.67
C ALA A 102 2.21 -4.34 -7.16
N SER A 103 1.51 -5.15 -6.37
CA SER A 103 0.14 -5.58 -6.67
C SER A 103 -0.84 -4.41 -6.64
N ASP A 104 -0.75 -3.56 -5.61
CA ASP A 104 -1.57 -2.36 -5.43
C ASP A 104 -1.31 -1.31 -6.53
N LEU A 105 -0.07 -1.23 -7.02
CA LEU A 105 0.33 -0.34 -8.11
C LEU A 105 0.17 -0.94 -9.51
N SER A 106 -0.40 -2.14 -9.64
CA SER A 106 -0.37 -2.90 -10.91
C SER A 106 -1.18 -2.30 -12.06
N ASP A 107 -2.11 -1.37 -11.78
CA ASP A 107 -2.85 -0.61 -12.80
C ASP A 107 -1.93 0.21 -13.71
N GLN A 108 -0.76 0.59 -13.19
CA GLN A 108 0.24 1.37 -13.91
C GLN A 108 1.01 0.55 -14.96
N CYS A 109 0.85 -0.78 -14.93
CA CYS A 109 1.48 -1.71 -15.87
C CYS A 109 0.47 -2.29 -16.89
N LYS A 110 -0.78 -1.84 -16.87
CA LYS A 110 -1.84 -2.31 -17.79
C LYS A 110 -1.74 -1.59 -19.14
N PRO A 111 -2.44 -2.09 -20.19
CA PRO A 111 -2.56 -1.36 -21.44
C PRO A 111 -3.08 0.07 -21.21
N TRP A 112 -2.63 1.01 -22.04
CA TRP A 112 -2.91 2.44 -21.90
C TRP A 112 -4.38 2.78 -21.64
N VAL A 113 -5.31 2.10 -22.32
CA VAL A 113 -6.76 2.34 -22.16
C VAL A 113 -7.19 2.09 -20.72
N ASN A 114 -6.70 1.03 -20.09
CA ASN A 114 -7.02 0.66 -18.72
C ASN A 114 -6.36 1.63 -17.73
N THR A 115 -5.07 1.89 -17.87
CA THR A 115 -4.33 2.80 -16.98
C THR A 115 -4.92 4.21 -17.01
N ARG A 116 -5.34 4.71 -18.18
CA ARG A 116 -6.01 6.02 -18.29
C ARG A 116 -7.32 6.05 -17.53
N VAL A 117 -8.11 4.97 -17.58
CA VAL A 117 -9.37 4.87 -16.83
C VAL A 117 -9.09 4.82 -15.33
N ALA A 118 -8.16 3.98 -14.88
CA ALA A 118 -7.76 3.90 -13.47
C ALA A 118 -7.30 5.26 -12.94
N ALA A 119 -6.39 5.94 -13.65
CA ALA A 119 -5.93 7.29 -13.31
C ALA A 119 -7.10 8.27 -13.20
N SER A 120 -8.07 8.24 -14.13
CA SER A 120 -9.23 9.13 -14.08
C SER A 120 -10.10 8.93 -12.83
N LEU A 121 -10.23 7.70 -12.35
CA LEU A 121 -10.97 7.37 -11.13
C LEU A 121 -10.21 7.83 -9.88
N ILE A 122 -8.90 7.61 -9.84
CA ILE A 122 -8.03 8.06 -8.74
C ILE A 122 -8.07 9.58 -8.61
N TYR A 123 -7.91 10.33 -9.71
CA TYR A 123 -7.98 11.80 -9.63
C TYR A 123 -9.38 12.31 -9.31
N LYS A 124 -10.44 11.62 -9.75
CA LYS A 124 -11.80 11.95 -9.31
C LYS A 124 -11.91 11.86 -7.79
N GLU A 125 -11.34 10.83 -7.17
CA GLU A 125 -11.29 10.70 -5.71
C GLU A 125 -10.43 11.79 -5.05
N PHE A 126 -9.22 12.03 -5.55
CA PHE A 126 -8.31 13.07 -5.03
C PHE A 126 -8.96 14.46 -5.07
N PHE A 127 -9.66 14.78 -6.15
CA PHE A 127 -10.33 16.06 -6.29
C PHE A 127 -11.55 16.20 -5.37
N HIS A 128 -12.30 15.12 -5.12
CA HIS A 128 -13.36 15.15 -4.11
C HIS A 128 -12.81 15.37 -2.69
N GLN A 129 -11.66 14.74 -2.37
CA GLN A 129 -10.99 15.01 -1.10
C GLN A 129 -10.50 16.45 -1.03
N GLY A 130 -9.87 16.96 -2.09
CA GLY A 130 -9.36 18.33 -2.14
C GLY A 130 -10.47 19.39 -2.01
N ASP A 131 -11.66 19.14 -2.56
CA ASP A 131 -12.82 20.01 -2.36
C ASP A 131 -13.33 19.95 -0.92
N SER A 132 -13.32 18.75 -0.32
CA SER A 132 -13.67 18.56 1.09
C SER A 132 -12.68 19.28 2.01
N GLU A 133 -11.38 19.22 1.72
CA GLU A 133 -10.33 19.98 2.41
C GLU A 133 -10.60 21.48 2.33
N LYS A 134 -10.88 22.01 1.13
CA LYS A 134 -11.23 23.44 0.96
C LYS A 134 -12.46 23.86 1.78
N SER A 135 -13.48 23.01 1.88
CA SER A 135 -14.69 23.29 2.67
C SER A 135 -14.44 23.39 4.17
N LEU A 136 -13.30 22.84 4.65
CA LEU A 136 -12.83 22.89 6.03
C LEU A 136 -11.71 23.93 6.21
N ASP A 137 -11.53 24.85 5.26
CA ASP A 137 -10.42 25.82 5.22
C ASP A 137 -9.01 25.19 5.25
N ILE A 138 -8.91 23.91 4.85
CA ILE A 138 -7.64 23.20 4.69
C ILE A 138 -7.14 23.42 3.25
N LYS A 139 -5.89 23.83 3.10
CA LYS A 139 -5.26 23.95 1.78
C LYS A 139 -4.94 22.56 1.23
N PRO A 140 -5.55 22.14 0.10
CA PRO A 140 -5.27 20.83 -0.46
C PRO A 140 -3.87 20.76 -1.10
N ALA A 141 -3.36 19.54 -1.22
CA ALA A 141 -2.14 19.26 -1.98
C ALA A 141 -2.34 19.64 -3.46
N HIS A 142 -1.24 19.95 -4.16
CA HIS A 142 -1.29 20.31 -5.58
C HIS A 142 -1.98 19.22 -6.44
N SER A 143 -1.73 17.95 -6.12
CA SER A 143 -2.34 16.80 -6.80
C SER A 143 -3.85 16.62 -6.52
N MET A 144 -4.37 17.26 -5.48
CA MET A 144 -5.77 17.18 -5.05
C MET A 144 -6.59 18.43 -5.43
N ASP A 145 -5.95 19.51 -5.88
CA ASP A 145 -6.63 20.72 -6.34
C ASP A 145 -6.95 20.64 -7.84
N ARG A 146 -8.20 20.36 -8.20
CA ARG A 146 -8.67 20.23 -9.60
C ARG A 146 -8.42 21.45 -10.50
N HIS A 147 -8.16 22.62 -9.90
CA HIS A 147 -7.86 23.84 -10.67
C HIS A 147 -6.36 24.07 -10.88
N LYS A 148 -5.50 23.26 -10.26
CA LYS A 148 -4.03 23.37 -10.33
C LYS A 148 -3.37 22.10 -10.85
N ALA A 149 -3.96 20.94 -10.55
CA ALA A 149 -3.42 19.66 -10.95
C ALA A 149 -3.34 19.54 -12.48
N PHE A 150 -2.13 19.32 -12.99
CA PHE A 150 -1.92 18.87 -14.36
C PHE A 150 -1.63 17.36 -14.33
N ILE A 151 -2.66 16.57 -14.61
CA ILE A 151 -2.65 15.10 -14.45
C ILE A 151 -1.48 14.43 -15.19
N PRO A 152 -1.15 14.77 -16.45
CA PRO A 152 -0.04 14.13 -17.17
C PRO A 152 1.30 14.23 -16.41
N ASP A 153 1.68 15.42 -15.97
CA ASP A 153 2.95 15.62 -15.25
C ASP A 153 2.96 14.91 -13.90
N LEU A 154 1.82 14.94 -13.19
CA LEU A 154 1.67 14.22 -11.92
C LEU A 154 1.81 12.70 -12.11
N GLN A 155 1.25 12.15 -13.19
CA GLN A 155 1.38 10.73 -13.52
C GLN A 155 2.81 10.35 -13.92
N ILE A 156 3.48 11.16 -14.75
CA ILE A 156 4.89 10.95 -15.07
C ILE A 156 5.74 10.95 -13.80
N GLY A 157 5.57 11.95 -12.94
CA GLY A 157 6.29 12.03 -11.67
C GLY A 157 6.04 10.83 -10.75
N PHE A 158 4.79 10.34 -10.69
CA PHE A 158 4.43 9.14 -9.93
C PHE A 158 5.08 7.88 -10.50
N LEU A 159 5.06 7.72 -11.83
CA LEU A 159 5.68 6.60 -12.51
C LEU A 159 7.19 6.57 -12.26
N ASP A 160 7.88 7.69 -12.43
CA ASP A 160 9.33 7.78 -12.28
C ASP A 160 9.79 7.62 -10.82
N SER A 161 9.04 8.19 -9.87
CA SER A 161 9.48 8.27 -8.48
C SER A 161 9.08 7.05 -7.64
N ILE A 162 7.97 6.39 -7.98
CA ILE A 162 7.37 5.34 -7.16
C ILE A 162 7.28 4.03 -7.93
N VAL A 163 6.55 4.03 -9.06
CA VAL A 163 6.16 2.79 -9.75
C VAL A 163 7.38 2.11 -10.34
N LEU A 164 8.16 2.81 -11.15
CA LEU A 164 9.31 2.24 -11.83
C LEU A 164 10.36 1.70 -10.83
N PRO A 165 10.76 2.44 -9.77
CA PRO A 165 11.65 1.88 -8.74
C PRO A 165 11.07 0.67 -8.02
N CYS A 166 9.75 0.66 -7.74
CA CYS A 166 9.08 -0.48 -7.11
C CYS A 166 9.23 -1.74 -7.97
N PHE A 167 8.82 -1.69 -9.24
CA PHE A 167 8.88 -2.86 -10.12
C PHE A 167 10.33 -3.29 -10.44
N GLN A 168 11.27 -2.36 -10.59
CA GLN A 168 12.68 -2.69 -10.81
C GLN A 168 13.27 -3.44 -9.62
N ASN A 169 13.05 -2.95 -8.40
CA ASN A 169 13.53 -3.63 -7.19
C ASN A 169 12.88 -5.00 -7.06
N PHE A 170 11.58 -5.12 -7.31
CA PHE A 170 10.84 -6.39 -7.22
C PHE A 170 11.40 -7.44 -8.18
N CYS A 171 11.57 -7.10 -9.46
CA CYS A 171 12.11 -8.01 -10.48
C CYS A 171 13.57 -8.42 -10.23
N THR A 172 14.32 -7.63 -9.45
CA THR A 172 15.73 -7.90 -9.16
C THR A 172 15.91 -8.87 -7.98
N ILE A 173 14.92 -8.99 -7.09
CA ILE A 173 14.98 -9.94 -5.98
C ILE A 173 14.92 -11.36 -6.55
N ARG A 174 16.06 -12.04 -6.56
CA ARG A 174 16.16 -13.45 -6.97
C ARG A 174 15.79 -14.34 -5.79
N LEU A 175 14.69 -15.07 -5.93
CA LEU A 175 14.40 -16.20 -5.06
C LEU A 175 15.46 -17.27 -5.34
N MET A 176 16.21 -17.70 -4.32
CA MET A 176 17.13 -18.84 -4.48
C MET A 176 16.30 -20.04 -4.97
N GLY A 177 16.62 -20.55 -6.17
CA GLY A 177 15.94 -21.71 -6.76
C GLY A 177 15.26 -21.51 -8.12
N THR A 178 15.48 -20.40 -8.83
CA THR A 178 15.15 -20.38 -10.28
C THR A 178 16.23 -21.16 -11.03
N LEU A 179 15.78 -22.29 -11.60
CA LEU A 179 16.53 -23.29 -12.36
C LEU A 179 17.41 -22.64 -13.44
N GLU A 180 18.60 -23.21 -13.63
CA GLU A 180 19.36 -23.14 -14.89
C GLU A 180 18.50 -23.57 -16.09
#